data_AF-A0A5N5J804-F1
#
_entry.id   AF-A0A5N5J804-F1
#
_cell.length_a   1.000
_cell.length_b   1.000
_cell.length_c   1.000
_cell.angle_alpha   90.00
_cell.angle_beta   90.00
_cell.angle_gamma   90.00
#
_symmetry.space_group_name_H-M   'P 1'
#
loop_
_entity.id
_entity.type
_entity.pdbx_description
1 polymer ?
#
loop_
_entity_poly.entity_id
_entity_poly.type
_entity_poly.pdbx_seq_one_letter_code
_entity_poly.pdbx_strand_id
1 'polypeptide(L)'
;MNSGYSWVIHMGRQCEKYIDAKREMHANWMRYVNCACNDGEQNLMAYQYRGEILYRCCRPINPGQELLVWYEEKYARDLGPTFDQLWNKKCSANGKVHT
;
A
#
# COMPACT_ATOMS: atom_id res chain seq x y z
N MET A 1 2.02 14.63 0.66
CA MET A 1 2.70 13.33 0.86
C MET A 1 3.27 13.27 2.27
N ASN A 2 2.54 12.82 3.29
CA ASN A 2 3.08 12.93 4.65
C ASN A 2 2.72 11.83 5.65
N SER A 3 2.01 10.78 5.24
CA SER A 3 1.61 9.69 6.12
C SER A 3 2.03 8.33 5.54
N GLY A 4 2.28 7.34 6.41
CA GLY A 4 2.41 5.94 5.98
C GLY A 4 1.12 5.36 5.40
N TYR A 5 0.01 6.07 5.50
CA TYR A 5 -1.30 5.66 5.00
C TYR A 5 -1.58 6.14 3.57
N SER A 6 -0.58 6.71 2.89
CA SER A 6 -0.75 7.30 1.57
C SER A 6 -0.58 6.27 0.43
N TRP A 7 -1.35 6.47 -0.64
CA TRP A 7 -1.21 5.78 -1.93
C TRP A 7 -1.22 6.80 -3.08
N VAL A 8 -0.63 6.45 -4.22
CA VAL A 8 -0.62 7.28 -5.43
C VAL A 8 -1.41 6.60 -6.53
N ILE A 9 -2.20 7.35 -7.28
CA ILE A 9 -2.92 6.88 -8.45
C ILE A 9 -2.35 7.64 -9.65
N HIS A 10 -1.77 6.92 -10.59
CA HIS A 10 -1.28 7.47 -11.85
C HIS A 10 -2.44 7.64 -12.84
N MET A 11 -2.75 8.87 -13.26
CA MET A 11 -3.88 9.19 -14.14
C MET A 11 -3.48 9.35 -15.62
N GLY A 12 -2.27 8.93 -16.00
CA GLY A 12 -1.69 9.20 -17.32
C GLY A 12 -1.21 10.65 -17.46
N ARG A 13 -0.67 11.03 -18.63
CA ARG A 13 -0.17 12.40 -18.98
C ARG A 13 0.48 13.17 -17.81
N GLN A 14 1.28 12.51 -16.99
CA GLN A 14 1.99 13.11 -15.83
C GLN A 14 1.07 13.71 -14.74
N CYS A 15 -0.20 13.30 -14.64
CA CYS A 15 -1.05 13.65 -13.52
C CYS A 15 -1.09 12.51 -12.49
N GLU A 16 -0.76 12.85 -11.24
CA GLU A 16 -0.90 11.96 -10.09
C GLU A 16 -2.04 12.44 -9.19
N LYS A 17 -2.81 11.49 -8.66
CA LYS A 17 -3.74 11.71 -7.56
C LYS A 17 -3.25 10.96 -6.33
N TYR A 18 -3.68 11.41 -5.15
CA TYR A 18 -3.26 10.81 -3.88
C TYR A 18 -4.48 10.41 -3.05
N ILE A 19 -4.39 9.25 -2.43
CA ILE A 19 -5.28 8.82 -1.36
C ILE A 19 -4.49 8.95 -0.06
N ASP A 20 -4.98 9.73 0.91
CA ASP A 20 -4.42 9.76 2.27
C ASP A 20 -5.43 9.19 3.26
N ALA A 21 -5.20 7.95 3.67
CA ALA A 21 -6.06 7.23 4.61
C ALA A 21 -5.69 7.48 6.09
N LYS A 22 -5.01 8.59 6.40
CA LYS A 22 -4.60 8.93 7.77
C LYS A 22 -5.78 9.10 8.73
N ARG A 23 -6.86 9.77 8.29
CA ARG A 23 -8.06 10.00 9.11
C ARG A 23 -8.96 8.76 9.11
N GLU A 24 -9.06 8.08 10.25
CA GLU A 24 -9.82 6.83 10.38
C GLU A 24 -11.29 6.98 9.97
N MET A 25 -11.92 8.08 10.37
CA MET A 25 -13.30 8.41 10.03
C MET A 25 -13.58 8.54 8.51
N HIS A 26 -12.55 8.72 7.68
CA HIS A 26 -12.67 8.88 6.23
C HIS A 26 -11.93 7.77 5.45
N ALA A 27 -11.54 6.70 6.14
CA ALA A 27 -10.78 5.60 5.57
C ALA A 27 -11.46 4.26 5.85
N ASN A 28 -11.07 3.22 5.13
CA ASN A 28 -11.56 1.87 5.33
C ASN A 28 -10.50 1.00 6.03
N TRP A 29 -10.83 -0.28 6.21
CA TRP A 29 -9.99 -1.27 6.88
C TRP A 29 -8.62 -1.48 6.21
N MET A 30 -8.47 -1.18 4.92
CA MET A 30 -7.22 -1.40 4.18
C MET A 30 -6.05 -0.56 4.70
N ARG A 31 -6.34 0.49 5.48
CA ARG A 31 -5.31 1.32 6.15
C ARG A 31 -4.52 0.56 7.22
N TYR A 32 -5.10 -0.50 7.79
CA TYR A 32 -4.50 -1.28 8.87
C TYR A 32 -3.68 -2.47 8.38
N VAL A 33 -3.71 -2.75 7.06
CA VAL A 33 -2.91 -3.83 6.46
C VAL A 33 -1.45 -3.39 6.42
N ASN A 34 -0.60 -4.15 7.09
CA ASN A 34 0.84 -3.90 7.14
C ASN A 34 1.53 -4.25 5.83
N CYS A 35 2.69 -3.65 5.61
CA CYS A 35 3.55 -4.01 4.48
C CYS A 35 4.25 -5.34 4.78
N ALA A 36 4.30 -6.23 3.80
CA ALA A 36 5.20 -7.37 3.85
C ALA A 36 6.67 -6.88 3.91
N CYS A 37 7.53 -7.53 4.66
CA CYS A 37 8.97 -7.27 4.70
C CYS A 37 9.74 -8.09 3.65
N ASN A 38 9.15 -9.18 3.16
CA ASN A 38 9.73 -10.10 2.20
C ASN A 38 8.63 -10.87 1.44
N ASP A 39 9.01 -11.50 0.32
CA ASP A 39 8.08 -12.24 -0.54
C ASP A 39 7.50 -13.50 0.13
N GLY A 40 8.18 -14.06 1.15
CA GLY A 40 7.74 -15.26 1.86
C GLY A 40 6.51 -15.03 2.74
N GLU A 41 6.36 -13.82 3.29
CA GLU A 41 5.23 -13.44 4.14
C GLU A 41 4.11 -12.70 3.38
N GLN A 42 4.41 -12.13 2.21
CA GLN A 42 3.41 -11.46 1.37
C GLN A 42 2.23 -12.39 1.07
N ASN A 43 1.01 -11.89 1.30
CA ASN A 43 -0.20 -12.58 0.87
C ASN A 43 -1.21 -11.69 0.14
N LEU A 44 -0.99 -10.37 0.16
CA LEU A 44 -1.72 -9.39 -0.64
C LEU A 44 -0.81 -8.67 -1.62
N MET A 45 -1.36 -8.35 -2.78
CA MET A 45 -0.74 -7.50 -3.79
C MET A 45 -1.60 -6.26 -4.04
N ALA A 46 -1.00 -5.08 -3.87
CA ALA A 46 -1.60 -3.81 -4.22
C ALA A 46 -1.33 -3.46 -5.69
N TYR A 47 -2.38 -3.09 -6.40
CA TYR A 47 -2.30 -2.67 -7.80
C TYR A 47 -3.34 -1.59 -8.08
N GLN A 48 -3.06 -0.79 -9.11
CA GLN A 48 -3.98 0.24 -9.56
C GLN A 48 -4.92 -0.32 -10.64
N TYR A 49 -6.22 -0.08 -10.49
CA TYR A 49 -7.21 -0.45 -11.50
C TYR A 49 -8.30 0.61 -11.58
N ARG A 50 -8.59 1.09 -12.80
CA ARG A 50 -9.64 2.09 -13.09
C ARG A 50 -9.60 3.35 -12.20
N GLY A 51 -8.40 3.80 -11.83
CA GLY A 51 -8.22 5.01 -11.02
C GLY A 51 -8.38 4.77 -9.51
N GLU A 52 -8.34 3.52 -9.05
CA GLU A 52 -8.41 3.14 -7.65
C GLU A 52 -7.26 2.18 -7.27
N ILE A 53 -7.05 1.98 -5.97
CA ILE A 53 -6.08 1.02 -5.43
C ILE A 53 -6.84 -0.17 -4.86
N LEU A 54 -6.51 -1.36 -5.37
CA LEU A 54 -7.14 -2.62 -4.96
C LEU A 54 -6.08 -3.55 -4.38
N TYR A 55 -6.48 -4.36 -3.40
CA TYR A 55 -5.68 -5.48 -2.91
C TYR A 55 -6.26 -6.78 -3.45
N ARG A 56 -5.41 -7.64 -4.01
CA ARG A 56 -5.76 -9.02 -4.37
C ARG A 56 -4.91 -10.00 -3.57
N CYS A 57 -5.46 -11.16 -3.26
CA CYS A 57 -4.68 -12.26 -2.70
C CYS A 57 -3.72 -12.80 -3.77
N CYS A 58 -2.44 -12.97 -3.43
CA CYS A 58 -1.45 -13.64 -4.29
C CYS A 58 -1.19 -15.09 -3.89
N ARG A 59 -1.72 -15.53 -2.73
CA ARG A 59 -1.71 -16.91 -2.26
C ARG A 59 -2.91 -17.16 -1.31
N PRO A 60 -3.26 -18.42 -1.02
CA PRO A 60 -4.25 -18.75 0.00
C PRO A 60 -3.91 -18.14 1.37
N ILE A 61 -4.94 -17.68 2.08
CA ILE A 61 -4.81 -17.06 3.42
C ILE A 61 -5.64 -17.89 4.40
N ASN A 62 -4.97 -18.57 5.33
CA ASN A 62 -5.60 -19.35 6.38
C ASN A 62 -6.11 -18.44 7.50
N PRO A 63 -7.15 -18.86 8.25
CA PRO A 63 -7.61 -18.14 9.43
C PRO A 63 -6.46 -17.88 10.42
N GLY A 64 -6.40 -16.66 10.95
CA GLY A 64 -5.36 -16.22 11.88
C GLY A 64 -4.05 -15.73 11.24
N GLN A 65 -3.88 -15.86 9.92
CA GLN A 65 -2.75 -15.24 9.23
C GLN A 65 -2.96 -13.73 9.07
N GLU A 66 -1.93 -12.95 9.40
CA GLU A 66 -1.92 -11.50 9.18
C GLU A 66 -1.97 -11.18 7.68
N LEU A 67 -2.72 -10.14 7.31
CA LEU A 67 -2.74 -9.61 5.95
C LEU A 67 -1.52 -8.71 5.73
N LEU A 68 -0.67 -9.09 4.78
CA LEU A 68 0.59 -8.40 4.48
C LEU A 68 0.66 -8.07 2.99
N VAL A 69 0.75 -6.77 2.70
CA VAL A 69 0.68 -6.24 1.34
C VAL A 69 2.04 -5.83 0.81
N TRP A 70 2.29 -6.17 -0.45
CA TRP A 70 3.36 -5.56 -1.26
C TRP A 70 2.76 -5.05 -2.57
N TYR A 71 3.50 -4.21 -3.28
CA TYR A 71 3.05 -3.62 -4.54
C TYR A 71 3.35 -4.52 -5.73
N GLU A 72 2.58 -4.36 -6.81
CA GLU A 72 2.94 -4.92 -8.12
C GLU A 72 4.10 -4.13 -8.74
N GLU A 73 5.11 -4.80 -9.30
CA GLU A 73 6.28 -4.14 -9.90
C GLU A 73 5.91 -3.09 -10.96
N LYS A 74 4.85 -3.35 -11.73
CA LYS A 74 4.34 -2.42 -12.73
C LYS A 74 3.87 -1.11 -12.09
N TYR A 75 3.17 -1.20 -10.96
CA TYR A 75 2.71 -0.03 -10.21
C TYR A 75 3.87 0.80 -9.67
N ALA A 76 4.94 0.17 -9.18
CA ALA A 76 6.14 0.90 -8.75
C ALA A 76 6.87 1.58 -9.91
N ARG A 77 7.00 0.90 -11.05
CA ARG A 77 7.65 1.45 -12.25
C ARG A 77 6.98 2.73 -12.75
N ASP A 78 5.66 2.76 -12.73
CA ASP A 78 4.87 3.92 -13.19
C ASP A 78 5.01 5.15 -12.26
N LEU A 79 5.48 4.95 -11.01
CA LEU A 79 5.66 6.00 -10.00
C LEU A 79 7.11 6.46 -9.85
N GLY A 80 8.08 5.71 -10.38
CA GLY A 80 9.48 6.11 -10.43
C GLY A 80 10.07 6.45 -9.05
N PRO A 81 10.97 7.45 -8.92
CA PRO A 81 11.67 7.78 -7.66
C PRO A 81 10.75 8.18 -6.51
N THR A 82 9.56 8.71 -6.82
CA THR A 82 8.54 9.07 -5.82
C THR A 82 8.03 7.85 -5.07
N PHE A 83 8.05 6.68 -5.72
CA PHE A 83 7.64 5.41 -5.16
C PHE A 83 8.45 5.03 -3.92
N ASP A 84 9.78 5.05 -4.04
CA ASP A 84 10.70 4.63 -2.97
C ASP A 84 10.53 5.48 -1.72
N GLN A 85 10.34 6.79 -1.87
CA GLN A 85 10.12 7.71 -0.75
C GLN A 85 8.82 7.41 0.01
N LEU A 86 7.75 7.15 -0.72
CA LEU A 86 6.45 6.81 -0.12
C LEU A 86 6.48 5.45 0.55
N TRP A 87 7.10 4.47 -0.11
CA TRP A 87 7.17 3.11 0.40
C TRP A 87 8.04 3.00 1.66
N ASN A 88 9.20 3.67 1.68
CA ASN A 88 10.06 3.74 2.86
C ASN A 88 9.31 4.34 4.06
N LYS A 89 8.50 5.39 3.84
CA LYS A 89 7.70 6.02 4.89
C LYS A 89 6.57 5.13 5.39
N LYS A 90 5.96 4.36 4.49
CA LYS A 90 4.90 3.40 4.80
C LYS A 90 5.42 2.24 5.63
N CYS A 91 6.55 1.65 5.24
CA CYS A 91 7.18 0.57 6.01
C CYS A 91 7.72 1.05 7.37
N SER A 92 8.20 2.29 7.46
CA SER A 92 8.72 2.88 8.70
C SER A 92 7.63 3.24 9.72
N ALA A 93 6.38 3.42 9.29
CA ALA A 93 5.25 3.66 10.20
C ALA A 93 4.91 2.41 11.05
N ASN A 94 5.33 1.22 10.60
CA ASN A 94 5.08 -0.06 11.27
C ASN A 94 5.91 -0.25 12.56
N GLY A 95 6.86 0.65 12.85
CA GLY A 95 7.69 0.61 14.07
C GLY A 95 7.06 1.27 15.30
N LYS A 96 5.85 1.83 15.21
CA LYS A 96 5.12 2.37 16.37
C LYS A 96 3.93 1.46 16.70
N VAL A 97 4.24 0.35 17.36
CA VAL A 97 3.24 -0.40 18.12
C VAL A 97 2.68 0.56 19.17
N HIS A 98 1.45 1.01 18.98
CA HIS A 98 0.68 1.64 20.03
C HIS A 98 0.21 0.52 20.99
N THR A 99 1.08 0.15 21.93
CA THR A 99 0.65 -0.40 23.23
C THR A 99 0.05 0.72 24.08
#